data_AF-A0A958XN97-F1
#
_entry.id   AF-A0A958XN97-F1
#
_cell.length_a   1.000
_cell.length_b   1.000
_cell.length_c   1.000
_cell.angle_alpha   90.00
_cell.angle_beta   90.00
_cell.angle_gamma   90.00
#
_symmetry.space_group_name_H-M   'P 1'
#
loop_
_entity.id
_entity.type
_entity.pdbx_description
1 polymer ?
#
loop_
_entity_poly.entity_id
_entity_poly.type
_entity_poly.pdbx_seq_one_letter_code
_entity_poly.pdbx_strand_id
1 'polypeptide(L)'
;YYTERNGYRFANYHRLDIGTTIINRKRKRFESSWNFSVYNVYGRENVYAITFAESEENPEKNEATRIALFRWIPSVTWNFKF
;
A
#
# COMPACT_ATOMS: atom_id res chain seq x y z
N TYR A 1 -16.87 10.03 29.62
CA TYR A 1 -15.93 10.98 28.97
C TYR A 1 -16.21 10.95 27.47
N TYR A 2 -16.77 12.02 26.92
CA TYR A 2 -16.94 12.15 25.48
C TYR A 2 -15.59 12.54 24.88
N THR A 3 -15.08 11.75 23.94
CA THR A 3 -13.92 12.12 23.13
C THR A 3 -14.27 13.37 22.33
N GLU A 4 -13.38 14.36 22.29
CA GLU A 4 -13.58 15.58 21.51
C GLU A 4 -13.88 15.23 20.04
N ARG A 5 -14.90 15.87 19.48
CA ARG A 5 -15.26 15.71 18.07
C ARG A 5 -14.05 16.08 17.21
N ASN A 6 -13.58 15.14 16.39
CA ASN A 6 -12.38 15.26 15.55
C ASN A 6 -11.03 15.36 16.30
N GLY A 7 -10.96 14.96 17.56
CA GLY A 7 -9.70 14.97 18.33
C GLY A 7 -8.64 13.96 17.86
N TYR A 8 -9.00 13.06 16.92
CA TYR A 8 -8.11 12.03 16.41
C TYR A 8 -7.75 12.26 14.95
N ARG A 9 -6.46 12.20 14.66
CA ARG A 9 -5.90 12.21 13.31
C ARG A 9 -5.01 10.98 13.13
N PHE A 10 -5.04 10.35 11.96
CA PHE A 10 -4.07 9.32 11.64
C PHE A 10 -2.64 9.88 11.68
N ALA A 11 -1.69 8.98 11.90
CA ALA A 11 -0.28 9.31 11.78
C ALA A 11 0.04 9.82 10.37
N ASN A 12 1.09 10.63 10.25
CA ASN A 12 1.49 11.20 8.96
C ASN A 12 1.75 10.07 7.94
N TYR A 13 1.06 10.14 6.79
CA TYR A 13 1.18 9.20 5.69
C TYR A 13 2.26 9.65 4.71
N HIS A 14 3.14 8.74 4.30
CA HIS A 14 4.11 9.00 3.23
C HIS A 14 4.38 7.72 2.43
N ARG A 15 4.30 7.83 1.11
CA ARG A 15 4.49 6.71 0.18
C ARG A 15 5.30 7.16 -1.03
N LEU A 16 6.24 6.31 -1.44
CA LEU A 16 6.96 6.44 -2.71
C LEU A 16 6.71 5.19 -3.54
N ASP A 17 6.33 5.41 -4.81
CA ASP A 17 6.13 4.37 -5.81
C ASP A 17 7.17 4.56 -6.91
N ILE A 18 7.81 3.48 -7.37
CA ILE A 18 8.83 3.53 -8.42
C ILE A 18 8.46 2.54 -9.52
N GLY A 19 8.68 2.93 -10.77
CA GLY A 19 8.49 2.06 -11.92
C GLY A 19 9.45 2.38 -13.06
N THR A 20 9.79 1.36 -13.83
CA THR A 20 10.58 1.47 -15.05
C THR A 20 9.97 0.63 -16.16
N THR A 21 10.10 1.12 -17.40
CA THR A 21 9.65 0.41 -18.60
C THR A 21 10.83 0.23 -19.53
N ILE A 22 11.13 -1.03 -19.85
CA ILE A 22 12.16 -1.42 -20.81
C ILE A 22 11.48 -1.73 -22.14
N ILE A 23 11.71 -0.89 -23.15
CA ILE A 23 11.18 -1.11 -24.49
C ILE A 23 12.15 -2.01 -25.24
N ASN A 24 11.67 -3.18 -25.68
CA ASN A 24 12.50 -4.10 -26.46
C ASN A 24 12.67 -3.58 -27.89
N ARG A 25 13.77 -3.97 -28.54
CA ARG A 25 14.07 -3.55 -29.92
C ARG A 25 12.93 -3.95 -30.86
N LYS A 26 12.36 -2.95 -31.53
CA LYS A 26 11.29 -3.10 -32.53
C LYS A 26 11.71 -4.06 -33.65
N ARG A 27 11.00 -5.18 -33.80
CA ARG A 27 11.10 -6.09 -34.95
C ARG A 27 9.92 -5.81 -35.88
N LYS A 28 10.09 -6.00 -37.21
CA LYS A 28 9.09 -5.63 -38.24
C LYS A 28 7.65 -6.13 -37.99
N ARG A 29 7.47 -7.21 -37.22
CA ARG A 29 6.18 -7.84 -36.89
C ARG A 29 5.96 -8.02 -35.38
N PHE A 30 6.83 -7.46 -34.55
CA PHE A 30 6.74 -7.68 -33.10
C PHE A 30 7.36 -6.52 -32.34
N GLU A 31 6.53 -5.88 -31.53
CA GLU A 31 6.95 -4.90 -30.54
C GLU A 31 6.65 -5.45 -29.16
N SER A 32 7.56 -5.29 -28.21
CA SER A 32 7.30 -5.66 -26.82
C SER A 32 7.97 -4.71 -25.85
N SER A 33 7.41 -4.64 -24.65
CA SER A 33 7.99 -3.89 -23.54
C SER A 33 7.80 -4.65 -22.24
N TRP A 34 8.77 -4.50 -21.35
CA TRP A 34 8.68 -4.96 -19.97
C TRP A 34 8.41 -3.77 -19.07
N ASN A 35 7.43 -3.86 -18.19
CA ASN A 35 7.20 -2.91 -17.13
C ASN A 35 7.52 -3.58 -15.79
N PHE A 36 8.32 -2.91 -14.98
CA PHE A 36 8.63 -3.30 -13.62
C PHE A 36 8.24 -2.16 -12.71
N SER A 37 7.47 -2.43 -11.67
CA SER A 37 7.11 -1.41 -10.68
C SER A 37 7.05 -1.99 -9.28
N VAL A 38 7.26 -1.11 -8.30
CA VAL A 38 7.15 -1.40 -6.88
C VAL A 38 6.34 -0.28 -6.24
N TYR A 39 5.20 -0.66 -5.66
CA TYR A 39 4.36 0.20 -4.86
C TYR A 39 4.84 0.22 -3.40
N ASN A 40 4.84 1.41 -2.80
CA ASN A 40 5.28 1.67 -1.43
C ASN A 40 6.69 1.12 -1.15
N VAL A 41 7.69 1.69 -1.81
CA VAL A 41 9.11 1.31 -1.68
C VAL A 41 9.62 1.45 -0.24
N TYR A 42 8.98 2.29 0.60
CA TYR A 42 9.34 2.39 2.02
C TYR A 42 8.87 1.19 2.85
N GLY A 43 7.96 0.35 2.34
CA GLY A 43 7.40 -0.78 3.08
C GLY A 43 6.64 -0.39 4.33
N ARG A 44 6.22 0.88 4.45
CA ARG A 44 5.53 1.43 5.63
C ARG A 44 4.11 0.88 5.71
N GLU A 45 3.74 0.38 6.88
CA GLU A 45 2.38 -0.07 7.20
C GLU A 45 1.49 1.15 7.46
N ASN A 46 1.02 1.75 6.37
CA ASN A 46 0.14 2.91 6.45
C ASN A 46 -1.25 2.48 6.96
N VAL A 47 -1.77 3.22 7.94
CA VAL A 47 -3.06 2.93 8.56
C VAL A 47 -4.18 3.16 7.55
N TYR A 48 -4.94 2.10 7.26
CA TYR A 48 -6.16 2.14 6.45
C TYR A 48 -7.40 2.33 7.33
N ALA A 49 -7.46 1.60 8.44
CA ALA A 49 -8.55 1.71 9.41
C ALA A 49 -8.02 1.51 10.84
N ILE A 50 -8.70 2.12 11.80
CA ILE A 50 -8.53 1.84 13.23
C ILE A 50 -9.85 1.29 13.73
N THR A 51 -9.79 0.12 14.35
CA THR A 51 -10.94 -0.51 15.00
C THR A 51 -10.71 -0.48 16.50
N PHE A 52 -11.76 -0.13 17.25
CA PHE A 52 -11.74 -0.15 18.71
C PHE A 52 -12.57 -1.35 19.17
N ALA A 53 -11.98 -2.22 19.97
CA ALA A 53 -12.65 -3.38 20.55
C ALA A 53 -12.25 -3.51 22.02
N GLU A 54 -13.10 -4.10 22.85
CA GLU A 54 -12.73 -4.48 24.20
C GLU A 54 -11.66 -5.59 24.15
N SER A 55 -10.65 -5.49 25.01
CA SER A 55 -9.59 -6.49 25.11
C SER A 55 -10.18 -7.83 25.55
N GLU A 56 -9.83 -8.91 24.86
CA GLU A 56 -10.27 -10.27 25.22
C GLU A 56 -9.72 -10.70 26.60
N GLU A 57 -8.56 -10.15 27.04
CA GLU A 57 -7.97 -10.46 28.35
C GLU A 57 -8.49 -9.56 29.47
N ASN A 58 -8.96 -8.35 29.18
CA ASN A 58 -9.45 -7.42 30.18
C ASN A 58 -10.59 -6.54 29.63
N PRO A 59 -11.86 -6.84 29.95
CA PRO A 59 -13.02 -6.08 29.49
C PRO A 59 -13.03 -4.59 29.88
N GLU A 60 -12.23 -4.18 30.86
CA GLU A 60 -12.11 -2.76 31.25
C GLU A 60 -11.13 -1.98 30.35
N LYS A 61 -10.42 -2.64 29.44
CA LYS A 61 -9.47 -2.02 28.51
C LYS A 61 -10.00 -2.06 27.09
N ASN A 62 -10.13 -0.87 26.50
CA ASN A 62 -10.37 -0.73 25.07
C ASN A 62 -9.04 -0.80 24.31
N GLU A 63 -8.93 -1.74 23.38
CA GLU A 63 -7.82 -1.87 22.44
C GLU A 63 -8.12 -1.16 21.12
N ALA A 64 -7.10 -0.50 20.58
CA ALA A 64 -7.16 0.17 19.29
C ALA A 64 -6.26 -0.56 18.29
N THR A 65 -6.87 -1.33 17.40
CA THR A 65 -6.16 -2.10 16.38
C THR A 65 -6.03 -1.28 15.10
N ARG A 66 -4.81 -1.19 14.58
CA ARG A 66 -4.51 -0.54 13.30
C ARG A 66 -4.44 -1.57 12.20
N ILE A 67 -5.23 -1.38 11.16
CA ILE A 67 -5.23 -2.25 9.97
C ILE A 67 -4.43 -1.54 8.87
N ALA A 68 -3.39 -2.21 8.37
CA ALA A 68 -2.67 -1.81 7.17
C ALA A 68 -2.88 -2.87 6.08
N LEU A 69 -3.20 -2.44 4.86
CA LEU A 69 -3.53 -3.38 3.78
C LEU A 69 -2.29 -4.00 3.14
N PHE A 70 -1.29 -3.18 2.82
CA PHE A 70 -0.13 -3.63 2.03
C PHE A 70 1.15 -2.91 2.46
N ARG A 71 2.27 -3.64 2.41
CA ARG A 71 3.62 -3.08 2.65
C ARG A 71 4.33 -2.78 1.35
N TRP A 72 4.67 -3.81 0.58
CA TRP A 72 5.37 -3.70 -0.70
C TRP A 72 4.55 -4.48 -1.72
N ILE A 73 4.29 -3.89 -2.88
CA ILE A 73 3.61 -4.61 -3.98
C ILE A 73 4.51 -4.54 -5.21
N PRO A 74 5.30 -5.60 -5.50
CA PRO A 74 6.03 -5.70 -6.74
C PRO A 74 5.07 -6.04 -7.88
N SER A 75 5.36 -5.52 -9.08
CA SER A 75 4.62 -5.81 -10.30
C SER A 75 5.57 -5.95 -11.48
N VAL A 76 5.31 -6.97 -12.30
CA VAL A 76 6.01 -7.23 -13.56
C VAL A 76 4.96 -7.46 -14.63
N THR A 77 5.04 -6.72 -15.73
CA THR A 77 4.13 -6.87 -16.86
C THR A 77 4.93 -6.96 -18.15
N TRP A 78 4.55 -7.91 -19.01
CA TRP A 78 5.08 -8.01 -20.36
C TRP A 78 3.99 -7.62 -21.36
N ASN A 79 4.22 -6.54 -22.10
CA ASN A 79 3.34 -6.08 -23.16
C ASN A 79 3.92 -6.50 -24.50
N PHE A 80 3.06 -6.95 -25.41
CA PHE A 80 3.46 -7.27 -26.78
C PHE A 80 2.38 -6.85 -27.78
N LYS A 81 2.82 -6.45 -28.97
CA LYS A 81 1.98 -6.08 -30.09
C LYS A 81 2.50 -6.80 -31.34
N PHE A 82 1.58 -7.41 -32.09
CA PHE A 82 1.82 -8.14 -33.33
C PHE A 82 1.18 -7.42 -34.53
#